data_AF-A0A6B3EP36-F1
#
_entry.id   AF-A0A6B3EP36-F1
#
_cell.length_a   1.000
_cell.length_b   1.000
_cell.length_c   1.000
_cell.angle_alpha   90.00
_cell.angle_beta   90.00
_cell.angle_gamma   90.00
#
_symmetry.space_group_name_H-M   'P 1'
#
loop_
_entity.id
_entity.type
_entity.pdbx_description
1 polymer ?
#
loop_
_entity_poly.entity_id
_entity_poly.type
_entity_poly.pdbx_seq_one_letter_code
_entity_poly.pdbx_strand_id
1 'polypeptide(L)'
;PASLIGPVRRGRRLRIGYDSSREPRPCELVVDPYGLFAKAGIWYLVADCARGPRMYRLERITAWKEVDQPRRIREGQTLATVAAALIEQWEHHHAIEVSATIDQSQIERARRIFGQRLVRDDHAHPATGHKVTIRFR
;
A
#
# COMPACT_ATOMS: atom_id res chain seq x y z
N PRO A 1 -3.67 -10.24 -14.94
CA PRO A 1 -2.48 -9.56 -14.37
C PRO A 1 -1.29 -9.44 -15.34
N ALA A 2 -0.81 -10.54 -15.94
CA ALA A 2 0.37 -10.55 -16.81
C ALA A 2 0.22 -9.66 -18.07
N SER A 3 -1.00 -9.44 -18.55
CA SER A 3 -1.28 -8.65 -19.75
C SER A 3 -0.95 -7.15 -19.61
N LEU A 4 -0.87 -6.62 -18.37
CA LEU A 4 -0.53 -5.21 -18.12
C LEU A 4 0.97 -4.91 -18.34
N ILE A 5 1.83 -5.95 -18.32
CA ILE A 5 3.28 -5.80 -18.43
C ILE A 5 3.68 -5.20 -19.78
N GLY A 6 3.07 -5.67 -20.87
CA GLY A 6 3.39 -5.21 -22.23
C GLY A 6 3.18 -3.69 -22.42
N PRO A 7 1.98 -3.17 -22.15
CA PRO A 7 1.69 -1.73 -22.20
C PRO A 7 2.62 -0.88 -21.33
N VAL A 8 2.91 -1.34 -20.11
CA VAL A 8 3.80 -0.63 -19.17
C VAL A 8 5.24 -0.60 -19.71
N ARG A 9 5.75 -1.70 -20.26
CA ARG A 9 7.08 -1.76 -20.88
C ARG A 9 7.19 -0.86 -22.11
N ARG A 10 6.11 -0.72 -22.90
CA ARG A 10 6.04 0.20 -24.03
C ARG A 10 5.97 1.68 -23.63
N GLY A 11 5.85 1.99 -22.34
CA GLY A 11 5.76 3.38 -21.87
C GLY A 11 4.48 4.08 -22.32
N ARG A 12 3.36 3.35 -22.35
CA ARG A 12 2.07 3.88 -22.80
C ARG A 12 1.26 4.39 -21.62
N ARG A 13 0.56 5.51 -21.82
CA ARG A 13 -0.45 5.98 -20.89
C ARG A 13 -1.61 4.98 -20.87
N LEU A 14 -2.18 4.74 -19.70
CA LEU A 14 -3.24 3.76 -19.51
C LEU A 14 -4.51 4.43 -19.00
N ARG A 15 -5.64 3.94 -19.48
CA ARG A 15 -6.94 4.15 -18.85
C ARG A 15 -7.31 2.88 -18.11
N ILE A 16 -7.55 2.98 -16.81
CA ILE A 16 -7.86 1.84 -15.94
C ILE A 16 -9.23 2.03 -15.28
N GLY A 17 -10.00 0.96 -15.18
CA GLY A 17 -11.10 0.86 -14.22
C GLY A 17 -10.54 0.35 -12.90
N TYR A 18 -10.80 1.06 -11.81
CA TYR A 18 -10.25 0.74 -10.49
C TYR A 18 -11.35 0.65 -9.45
N ASP A 19 -11.46 -0.52 -8.82
CA ASP A 19 -12.39 -0.75 -7.71
C ASP A 19 -11.77 -0.23 -6.40
N SER A 20 -12.18 0.96 -6.00
CA SER A 20 -11.67 1.64 -4.81
C SER A 20 -12.55 1.30 -3.61
N SER A 21 -11.96 0.87 -2.50
CA SER A 21 -12.71 0.66 -1.25
C SER A 21 -13.28 1.95 -0.64
N ARG A 22 -12.94 3.12 -1.20
CA ARG A 22 -13.48 4.43 -0.78
C ARG A 22 -14.66 4.88 -1.63
N GLU A 23 -14.91 4.24 -2.77
CA GLU A 23 -15.96 4.65 -3.70
C GLU A 23 -16.91 3.48 -3.95
N PRO A 24 -18.24 3.70 -3.97
CA PRO A 24 -19.20 2.62 -4.10
C PRO A 24 -19.24 1.98 -5.50
N ARG A 25 -18.54 2.57 -6.48
CA ARG A 25 -18.45 2.07 -7.86
C ARG A 25 -16.99 2.16 -8.35
N PRO A 26 -16.57 1.28 -9.28
CA PRO A 26 -15.27 1.39 -9.91
C PRO A 26 -15.12 2.72 -10.65
N CYS A 27 -13.96 3.34 -10.47
CA CYS A 27 -13.65 4.64 -11.08
C CYS A 27 -12.71 4.47 -12.25
N GLU A 28 -12.98 5.22 -13.31
CA GLU A 28 -12.09 5.25 -14.47
C GLU A 28 -11.02 6.32 -14.29
N LEU A 29 -9.76 5.92 -14.41
CA LEU A 29 -8.60 6.76 -14.17
C LEU A 29 -7.67 6.69 -15.38
N VAL A 30 -7.15 7.85 -15.79
CA VAL A 30 -6.03 7.92 -16.72
C VAL A 30 -4.74 8.07 -15.90
N VAL A 31 -3.79 7.18 -16.16
CA VAL A 31 -2.58 7.05 -15.38
C VAL A 31 -1.34 6.95 -16.27
N ASP A 32 -0.23 7.48 -15.78
CA ASP A 32 1.08 7.45 -16.40
C ASP A 32 1.99 6.45 -15.65
N PRO A 33 2.12 5.20 -16.13
CA PRO A 33 2.71 4.12 -15.35
C PRO A 33 4.24 4.19 -15.32
N TYR A 34 4.81 4.18 -14.12
CA TYR A 34 6.24 3.95 -13.90
C TYR A 34 6.61 2.49 -14.06
N GLY A 35 5.79 1.59 -13.51
CA GLY A 35 6.07 0.16 -13.50
C GLY A 35 5.23 -0.63 -12.52
N LEU A 36 5.55 -1.92 -12.43
CA LEU A 36 4.97 -2.85 -11.46
C LEU A 36 5.91 -3.01 -10.27
N PHE A 37 5.36 -3.00 -9.06
CA PHE A 37 6.10 -3.12 -7.82
C PHE A 37 5.39 -4.09 -6.87
N ALA A 38 6.15 -5.00 -6.25
CA ALA A 38 5.61 -5.94 -5.26
C ALA A 38 5.93 -5.48 -3.85
N LYS A 39 4.92 -5.42 -2.98
CA LYS A 39 5.05 -5.11 -1.55
C LYS A 39 4.16 -6.03 -0.73
N ALA A 40 4.76 -6.69 0.28
CA ALA A 40 4.04 -7.57 1.21
C ALA A 40 3.15 -8.61 0.51
N GLY A 41 3.68 -9.26 -0.53
CA GLY A 41 2.96 -10.28 -1.31
C GLY A 41 1.93 -9.73 -2.31
N ILE A 42 1.72 -8.42 -2.38
CA ILE A 42 0.74 -7.77 -3.27
C ILE A 42 1.47 -7.03 -4.38
N TRP A 43 0.97 -7.17 -5.61
CA TRP A 43 1.45 -6.42 -6.77
C TRP A 43 0.70 -5.11 -6.95
N TYR A 44 1.45 -4.04 -7.22
CA TYR A 44 0.95 -2.70 -7.45
C TYR A 44 1.42 -2.16 -8.79
N LEU A 45 0.55 -1.40 -9.47
CA LEU A 45 0.92 -0.49 -10.53
C LEU A 45 1.26 0.84 -9.88
N VAL A 46 2.50 1.29 -10.03
CA VAL A 46 2.93 2.63 -9.59
C VAL A 46 2.77 3.56 -10.77
N ALA A 47 1.95 4.60 -10.60
CA ALA A 47 1.65 5.53 -11.68
C ALA A 47 1.30 6.92 -11.15
N ASP A 48 1.65 7.94 -11.94
CA ASP A 48 1.10 9.27 -11.75
C ASP A 48 -0.34 9.32 -12.28
N CYS A 49 -1.18 10.13 -11.65
CA CYS A 49 -2.51 10.50 -12.14
C CYS A 49 -2.73 12.00 -11.90
N ALA A 50 -3.89 12.53 -12.27
CA ALA A 50 -4.23 13.95 -12.06
C ALA A 50 -4.09 14.42 -10.59
N ARG A 51 -4.21 13.51 -9.62
CA ARG A 51 -4.08 13.81 -8.17
C ARG A 51 -2.67 13.51 -7.61
N GLY A 52 -1.69 13.23 -8.47
CA GLY A 52 -0.32 12.87 -8.08
C GLY A 52 -0.02 11.36 -8.14
N PRO A 53 1.18 10.94 -7.69
CA PRO A 53 1.59 9.53 -7.68
C PRO A 53 0.71 8.68 -6.77
N ARG A 54 0.40 7.46 -7.20
CA ARG A 54 -0.29 6.46 -6.37
C ARG A 54 0.16 5.03 -6.69
N MET A 55 -0.09 4.13 -5.74
CA MET A 55 -0.02 2.69 -5.91
C MET A 55 -1.43 2.11 -6.11
N TYR A 56 -1.67 1.44 -7.23
CA TYR A 56 -2.93 0.76 -7.54
C TYR A 56 -2.74 -0.74 -7.40
N ARG A 57 -3.49 -1.40 -6.52
CA ARG A 57 -3.42 -2.87 -6.39
C ARG A 57 -3.87 -3.52 -7.69
N LEU A 58 -3.06 -4.41 -8.24
CA LEU A 58 -3.37 -5.08 -9.52
C LEU A 58 -4.67 -5.87 -9.45
N GLU A 59 -4.97 -6.48 -8.30
CA GLU A 59 -6.21 -7.24 -8.06
C GLU A 59 -7.47 -6.38 -8.16
N ARG A 60 -7.36 -5.06 -7.96
CA ARG A 60 -8.47 -4.10 -7.99
C ARG A 60 -8.62 -3.38 -9.33
N ILE A 61 -7.73 -3.65 -10.29
CA ILE A 61 -7.87 -3.13 -11.66
C ILE A 61 -8.85 -4.02 -12.40
N THR A 62 -10.06 -3.53 -12.62
CA THR A 62 -11.16 -4.29 -13.25
C THR A 62 -11.07 -4.30 -14.77
N ALA A 63 -10.54 -3.23 -15.36
CA ALA A 63 -10.32 -3.09 -16.78
C ALA A 63 -9.13 -2.18 -17.07
N TRP A 64 -8.51 -2.32 -18.25
CA TRP A 64 -7.50 -1.38 -18.70
C TRP A 64 -7.46 -1.29 -20.23
N LYS A 65 -7.07 -0.13 -20.75
CA LYS A 65 -6.83 0.13 -22.17
C LYS A 65 -5.64 1.06 -22.34
N GLU A 66 -4.86 0.85 -23.38
CA GLU A 66 -3.86 1.84 -23.79
C GLU A 66 -4.56 3.10 -24.31
N VAL A 67 -4.03 4.24 -23.89
CA VAL A 67 -4.34 5.53 -24.52
C VAL A 67 -3.31 5.74 -25.62
N ASP A 68 -3.72 6.34 -26.74
CA ASP A 68 -2.80 6.60 -27.85
C ASP A 68 -1.83 7.77 -27.58
N GLN A 69 -1.17 7.73 -26.43
CA GLN A 69 -0.27 8.75 -25.92
C GLN A 69 0.86 8.08 -25.14
N PRO A 70 2.11 8.57 -25.26
CA PRO A 70 3.17 8.15 -24.38
C PRO A 70 2.84 8.55 -22.92
N ARG A 71 3.32 7.76 -21.97
CA ARG A 71 3.23 8.13 -20.55
C ARG A 71 4.00 9.43 -20.29
N ARG A 72 3.53 10.22 -19.33
CA ARG A 72 4.25 11.40 -18.82
C ARG A 72 4.90 11.07 -17.49
N ILE A 73 6.22 11.07 -17.46
CA ILE A 73 7.00 10.80 -16.25
C ILE A 73 7.69 12.07 -15.82
N ARG A 74 7.59 12.40 -14.52
CA ARG A 74 8.29 13.54 -13.93
C ARG A 74 9.81 13.39 -14.08
N GLU A 75 10.48 14.48 -14.37
CA GLU A 75 11.93 14.51 -14.54
C GLU A 75 12.65 13.97 -13.29
N GLY A 76 13.69 13.17 -13.49
CA GLY A 76 14.46 12.52 -12.41
C GLY A 76 13.72 11.40 -11.66
N GLN A 77 12.44 11.17 -11.92
CA GLN A 77 11.66 10.16 -11.20
C GLN A 77 11.69 8.80 -11.89
N THR A 78 11.88 7.76 -11.09
CA THR A 78 11.88 6.36 -11.50
C THR A 78 10.82 5.58 -10.73
N LEU A 79 10.58 4.33 -11.14
CA LEU A 79 9.75 3.42 -10.35
C LEU A 79 10.24 3.32 -8.90
N ALA A 80 11.55 3.19 -8.70
CA ALA A 80 12.15 3.03 -7.38
C ALA A 80 11.95 4.28 -6.51
N THR A 81 12.24 5.48 -7.06
CA THR A 81 12.12 6.73 -6.29
C THR A 81 10.67 7.03 -5.92
N VAL A 82 9.73 6.84 -6.85
CA VAL A 82 8.30 7.08 -6.58
C VAL A 82 7.72 6.03 -5.64
N ALA A 83 8.09 4.75 -5.79
CA ALA A 83 7.64 3.71 -4.87
C ALA A 83 8.14 3.95 -3.45
N ALA A 84 9.43 4.31 -3.28
CA ALA A 84 10.00 4.61 -1.96
C ALA A 84 9.25 5.76 -1.27
N ALA A 85 9.03 6.87 -2.00
CA ALA A 85 8.29 8.03 -1.47
C ALA A 85 6.84 7.66 -1.08
N LEU A 86 6.16 6.82 -1.87
CA LEU A 86 4.80 6.38 -1.56
C LEU A 86 4.74 5.42 -0.36
N ILE A 87 5.76 4.60 -0.16
CA ILE A 87 5.88 3.72 1.02
C ILE A 87 6.09 4.59 2.25
N GLU A 88 7.07 5.48 2.21
CA GLU A 88 7.36 6.41 3.30
C GLU A 88 6.13 7.26 3.64
N GLN A 89 5.45 7.81 2.64
CA GLN A 89 4.21 8.56 2.84
C GLN A 89 3.12 7.70 3.49
N TRP A 90 3.00 6.43 3.10
CA TRP A 90 1.99 5.52 3.68
C TRP A 90 2.30 5.22 5.14
N GLU A 91 3.55 4.92 5.46
CA GLU A 91 4.06 4.66 6.82
C GLU A 91 3.83 5.88 7.74
N HIS A 92 4.06 7.09 7.24
CA HIS A 92 3.80 8.32 7.99
C HIS A 92 2.30 8.59 8.21
N HIS A 93 1.43 8.39 7.21
CA HIS A 93 0.01 8.73 7.32
C HIS A 93 -0.87 7.65 7.94
N HIS A 94 -0.43 6.39 7.94
CA HIS A 94 -1.20 5.25 8.45
C HIS A 94 -0.50 4.60 9.63
N ALA A 95 0.03 5.42 10.55
CA ALA A 95 0.45 4.93 11.85
C ALA A 95 -0.78 4.35 12.57
N ILE A 96 -0.93 3.02 12.53
CA ILE A 96 -2.02 2.33 13.21
C ILE A 96 -1.50 1.87 14.56
N GLU A 97 -2.20 2.29 15.60
CA GLU A 97 -2.03 1.78 16.94
C GLU A 97 -3.13 0.73 17.20
N VAL A 98 -2.73 -0.53 17.39
CA VAL A 98 -3.65 -1.63 17.68
C VAL A 98 -3.57 -1.94 19.17
N SER A 99 -4.65 -1.71 19.90
CA SER A 99 -4.79 -2.19 21.28
C SER A 99 -5.32 -3.63 21.29
N ALA A 100 -4.60 -4.54 21.92
CA ALA A 100 -5.01 -5.94 22.09
C ALA A 100 -4.75 -6.39 23.53
N THR A 101 -5.49 -7.39 24.00
CA THR A 101 -5.15 -8.08 25.25
C THR A 101 -4.47 -9.39 24.89
N ILE A 102 -3.25 -9.59 25.40
CA ILE A 102 -2.47 -10.80 25.20
C ILE A 102 -2.48 -11.58 26.50
N ASP A 103 -2.82 -12.85 26.41
CA ASP A 103 -2.73 -13.78 27.54
C ASP A 103 -1.31 -13.78 28.13
N GLN A 104 -1.20 -13.86 29.44
CA GLN A 104 0.08 -13.79 30.15
C GLN A 104 1.08 -14.84 29.64
N SER A 105 0.62 -16.03 29.27
CA SER A 105 1.46 -17.12 28.77
C SER A 105 2.05 -16.85 27.38
N GLN A 106 1.46 -15.92 26.61
CA GLN A 106 1.83 -15.64 25.22
C GLN A 106 2.62 -14.33 25.07
N ILE A 107 2.82 -13.57 26.15
CA ILE A 107 3.45 -12.25 26.09
C ILE A 107 4.90 -12.29 25.58
N GLU A 108 5.67 -13.32 25.95
CA GLU A 108 7.07 -13.48 25.49
C GLU A 108 7.14 -13.92 24.02
N ARG A 109 6.16 -14.72 23.55
CA ARG A 109 6.02 -15.03 22.13
C ARG A 109 5.68 -13.77 21.34
N ALA A 110 4.74 -12.96 21.83
CA ALA A 110 4.37 -11.70 21.20
C ALA A 110 5.55 -10.71 21.15
N ARG A 111 6.36 -10.61 22.21
CA ARG A 111 7.59 -9.81 22.22
C ARG A 111 8.58 -10.25 21.15
N ARG A 112 8.74 -11.54 20.91
CA ARG A 112 9.62 -12.06 19.85
C ARG A 112 9.12 -11.74 18.44
N ILE A 113 7.80 -11.77 18.23
CA ILE A 113 7.18 -11.53 16.92
C ILE A 113 7.12 -10.04 16.58
N PHE A 114 6.65 -9.22 17.53
CA PHE A 114 6.41 -7.79 17.30
C PHE A 114 7.59 -6.90 17.70
N GLY A 115 8.53 -7.41 18.50
CA GLY A 115 9.73 -6.69 18.90
C GLY A 115 9.41 -5.33 19.53
N GLN A 116 10.09 -4.28 19.05
CA GLN A 116 9.92 -2.90 19.53
C GLN A 116 8.55 -2.29 19.21
N ARG A 117 7.74 -2.93 18.36
CA ARG A 117 6.39 -2.47 18.04
C ARG A 117 5.39 -2.74 19.16
N LEU A 118 5.70 -3.67 20.07
CA LEU A 118 4.85 -4.00 21.22
C LEU A 118 5.17 -3.09 22.40
N VAL A 119 4.29 -2.16 22.68
CA VAL A 119 4.32 -1.29 23.87
C VAL A 119 3.33 -1.86 24.87
N ARG A 120 3.75 -2.09 26.12
CA ARG A 120 2.79 -2.47 27.18
C ARG A 120 2.05 -1.22 27.63
N ASP A 121 0.73 -1.33 27.75
CA ASP A 121 -0.08 -0.27 28.35
C ASP A 121 -0.11 -0.53 29.85
N ASP A 122 0.63 0.26 30.65
CA ASP A 122 0.73 0.09 32.11
C ASP A 122 -0.54 0.55 32.86
N HIS A 123 -1.54 1.08 32.14
CA HIS A 123 -2.79 1.50 32.73
C HIS A 123 -3.85 0.38 32.70
N ALA A 124 -4.09 -0.15 33.90
CA ALA A 124 -5.12 -1.09 34.34
C ALA A 124 -4.78 -2.58 34.26
N HIS A 125 -4.78 -3.20 35.45
CA HIS A 125 -4.91 -4.65 35.63
C HIS A 125 -6.38 -5.06 35.43
N PRO A 126 -6.66 -5.98 34.49
CA PRO A 126 -7.74 -6.93 34.68
C PRO A 126 -7.17 -8.35 34.75
N ALA A 127 -7.82 -9.20 35.52
CA ALA A 127 -7.37 -10.53 35.96
C ALA A 127 -7.21 -11.60 34.86
N THR A 128 -7.08 -11.24 33.58
CA THR A 128 -7.13 -12.17 32.42
C THR A 128 -6.15 -11.88 31.28
N GLY A 129 -5.26 -10.89 31.39
CA GLY A 129 -4.20 -10.69 30.38
C GLY A 129 -3.52 -9.32 30.42
N HIS A 130 -2.44 -9.16 29.64
CA HIS A 130 -1.74 -7.89 29.48
C HIS A 130 -2.32 -7.10 28.32
N LYS A 131 -2.83 -5.90 28.60
CA LYS A 131 -3.16 -4.94 27.55
C LYS A 131 -1.86 -4.46 26.91
N VAL A 132 -1.80 -4.59 25.61
CA VAL A 132 -0.67 -4.16 24.80
C VAL A 132 -1.15 -3.28 23.68
N THR A 133 -0.26 -2.40 23.28
CA THR A 133 -0.38 -1.49 22.18
C THR A 133 0.66 -1.88 21.15
N ILE A 134 0.22 -2.33 19.99
CA ILE A 134 1.11 -2.65 18.87
C ILE A 134 1.10 -1.48 17.89
N ARG A 135 2.26 -0.83 17.72
CA ARG A 135 2.43 0.28 16.79
C ARG A 135 2.99 -0.21 15.47
N PHE A 136 2.21 -0.06 14.41
CA PHE A 136 2.66 -0.27 13.05
C PHE A 136 3.06 1.09 12.47
N ARG A 137 4.36 1.35 12.43
CA ARG A 137 5.00 2.41 11.63
C ARG A 137 5.48 1.77 10.33
#